data_AF-A0A2T4WJG9-F1
#
_entry.id   AF-A0A2T4WJG9-F1
#
_cell.length_a   1.000
_cell.length_b   1.000
_cell.length_c   1.000
_cell.angle_alpha   90.00
_cell.angle_beta   90.00
_cell.angle_gamma   90.00
#
_symmetry.space_group_name_H-M   'P 1'
#
loop_
_entity.id
_entity.type
_entity.pdbx_description
1 polymer ?
#
loop_
_entity_poly.entity_id
_entity_poly.type
_entity_poly.pdbx_seq_one_letter_code
_entity_poly.pdbx_strand_id
1 'polypeptide(L)'
;MEDNFKQKMQEIANQKKEAQDAMVDPKVLMDEMRVKSENNKGVFKSVKNDSIYPIVQELNKIFKVAGDSFILFDNEQATALTDQIKTFCQIFYYPKGRSKDKVGLSTPSLYFECLPELGEVKISQNISLRPSPRQLIEKLNIGEFNEDIIEKYVSEFVSQVTNN
;
A
#
# COMPACT_ATOMS: atom_id res chain seq x y z
N MET A 1 0.65 -29.29 -57.68
CA MET A 1 -0.19 -28.92 -56.51
C MET A 1 0.44 -29.33 -55.16
N GLU A 2 1.37 -30.28 -55.12
CA GLU A 2 2.04 -30.72 -53.87
C GLU A 2 3.01 -29.67 -53.24
N ASP A 3 3.66 -28.83 -54.05
CA ASP A 3 4.67 -27.88 -53.54
C ASP A 3 4.08 -26.78 -52.64
N ASN A 4 2.85 -26.35 -52.90
CA ASN A 4 2.20 -25.26 -52.15
C ASN A 4 1.79 -25.72 -50.72
N PHE A 5 1.48 -27.00 -50.55
CA PHE A 5 1.14 -27.56 -49.24
C PHE A 5 2.37 -27.66 -48.33
N LYS A 6 3.50 -28.16 -48.86
CA LYS A 6 4.76 -28.24 -48.09
C LYS A 6 5.24 -26.86 -47.63
N GLN A 7 5.16 -25.86 -48.50
CA GLN A 7 5.57 -24.49 -48.17
C GLN A 7 4.72 -23.92 -47.02
N LYS A 8 3.39 -24.05 -47.11
CA LYS A 8 2.47 -23.63 -46.04
C LYS A 8 2.72 -24.35 -44.71
N MET A 9 2.96 -25.66 -44.73
CA MET A 9 3.24 -26.41 -43.50
C MET A 9 4.58 -25.99 -42.87
N GLN A 10 5.58 -25.65 -43.69
CA GLN A 10 6.87 -25.16 -43.21
C GLN A 10 6.74 -23.77 -42.56
N GLU A 11 5.95 -22.88 -43.15
CA GLU A 11 5.66 -21.56 -42.56
C GLU A 11 4.95 -21.69 -41.20
N ILE A 12 3.95 -22.56 -41.09
CA ILE A 12 3.24 -22.82 -39.82
C ILE A 12 4.21 -23.41 -38.77
N ALA A 13 5.10 -24.32 -39.17
CA ALA A 13 6.10 -24.89 -38.27
C ALA A 13 7.09 -23.83 -37.76
N ASN A 14 7.54 -22.93 -38.63
CA ASN A 14 8.44 -21.83 -38.28
C ASN A 14 7.76 -20.83 -37.33
N GLN A 15 6.51 -20.42 -37.62
CA GLN A 15 5.74 -19.54 -36.73
C GLN A 15 5.53 -20.15 -35.34
N LYS A 16 5.27 -21.46 -35.27
CA LYS A 16 5.10 -22.16 -33.99
C LYS A 16 6.41 -22.24 -33.20
N LYS A 17 7.53 -22.42 -33.90
CA LYS A 17 8.86 -22.42 -33.29
C LYS A 17 9.23 -21.02 -32.77
N GLU A 18 9.02 -19.97 -33.57
CA GLU A 18 9.23 -18.58 -33.14
C GLU A 18 8.36 -18.22 -31.93
N ALA A 19 7.10 -18.68 -31.90
CA ALA A 19 6.21 -18.49 -30.76
C ALA A 19 6.69 -19.24 -29.50
N GLN A 20 7.29 -20.43 -29.64
CA GLN A 20 7.88 -21.18 -28.54
C GLN A 20 9.19 -20.56 -28.04
N ASP A 21 10.06 -20.12 -28.95
CA ASP A 21 11.32 -19.47 -28.64
C ASP A 21 11.11 -18.08 -28.02
N ALA A 22 9.96 -17.44 -28.30
CA ALA A 22 9.50 -16.21 -27.65
C ALA A 22 8.81 -16.43 -26.28
N MET A 23 8.57 -17.68 -25.84
CA MET A 23 8.07 -17.94 -24.49
C MET A 23 9.18 -17.68 -23.48
N VAL A 24 9.07 -16.57 -22.75
CA VAL A 24 9.93 -16.26 -21.61
C VAL A 24 9.84 -17.41 -20.60
N ASP A 25 10.98 -17.90 -20.14
CA ASP A 25 11.05 -18.96 -19.12
C ASP A 25 10.19 -18.55 -17.89
N PRO A 26 9.17 -19.34 -17.51
CA PRO A 26 8.32 -19.04 -16.37
C PRO A 26 9.09 -18.77 -15.07
N LYS A 27 10.27 -19.37 -14.90
CA LYS A 27 11.14 -19.13 -13.74
C LYS A 27 11.70 -17.71 -13.75
N VAL A 28 12.13 -17.22 -14.91
CA VAL A 28 12.64 -15.85 -15.09
C VAL A 28 11.53 -14.85 -14.78
N LEU A 29 10.32 -15.08 -15.29
CA LEU A 29 9.15 -14.24 -15.01
C LEU A 29 8.84 -14.17 -13.50
N MET A 30 8.89 -15.32 -12.81
CA MET A 30 8.64 -15.39 -11.37
C MET A 30 9.74 -14.68 -10.55
N ASP A 31 11.00 -14.81 -10.96
CA ASP A 31 12.12 -14.12 -10.33
C ASP A 31 12.01 -12.59 -10.52
N GLU A 32 11.66 -12.12 -11.72
CA GLU A 32 11.40 -10.70 -11.99
C GLU A 32 10.25 -10.15 -11.14
N MET A 33 9.14 -10.89 -11.02
CA MET A 33 8.01 -10.52 -10.18
C MET A 33 8.39 -10.44 -8.70
N ARG A 34 9.22 -11.39 -8.22
CA ARG A 34 9.73 -11.38 -6.84
C ARG A 34 10.58 -10.16 -6.57
N VAL A 35 11.55 -9.85 -7.45
CA VAL A 35 12.42 -8.68 -7.32
C VAL A 35 11.60 -7.39 -7.33
N LYS A 36 10.61 -7.28 -8.24
CA LYS A 36 9.71 -6.12 -8.29
C LYS A 36 8.92 -5.95 -6.98
N SER A 37 8.36 -7.05 -6.45
CA SER A 37 7.63 -7.02 -5.17
C SER A 37 8.54 -6.59 -4.01
N GLU A 38 9.77 -7.10 -3.94
CA GLU A 38 10.75 -6.72 -2.92
C GLU A 38 11.12 -5.23 -3.01
N ASN A 39 11.34 -4.70 -4.21
CA ASN A 39 11.60 -3.28 -4.43
C ASN A 39 10.42 -2.40 -3.97
N ASN A 40 9.19 -2.79 -4.30
CA ASN A 40 7.99 -2.06 -3.90
C ASN A 40 7.80 -2.02 -2.37
N LYS A 41 8.12 -3.13 -1.68
CA LYS A 41 8.16 -3.15 -0.21
C LYS A 41 9.24 -2.22 0.34
N GLY A 42 10.41 -2.18 -0.31
CA GLY A 42 11.52 -1.28 0.04
C GLY A 42 11.11 0.19 -0.04
N VAL A 43 10.48 0.60 -1.15
CA VAL A 43 9.98 1.97 -1.34
C VAL A 43 8.97 2.34 -0.25
N PHE A 44 7.96 1.50 -0.02
CA PHE A 44 6.96 1.76 1.02
C PHE A 44 7.59 1.88 2.41
N LYS A 45 8.56 1.01 2.74
CA LYS A 45 9.25 1.04 4.02
C LYS A 45 10.08 2.31 4.19
N SER A 46 10.75 2.78 3.13
CA SER A 46 11.49 4.05 3.16
C SER A 46 10.54 5.20 3.46
N VAL A 47 9.47 5.37 2.68
CA VAL A 47 8.49 6.46 2.87
C VAL A 47 7.83 6.40 4.26
N LYS A 48 7.54 5.20 4.76
CA LYS A 48 7.04 5.01 6.12
C LYS A 48 8.02 5.58 7.15
N ASN A 49 9.29 5.20 7.07
CA ASN A 49 10.31 5.55 8.04
C ASN A 49 10.76 7.01 7.93
N ASP A 50 10.87 7.51 6.71
CA ASP A 50 11.47 8.80 6.39
C ASP A 50 10.43 9.93 6.46
N SER A 51 9.13 9.63 6.24
CA SER A 51 8.07 10.63 6.23
C SER A 51 6.97 10.36 7.26
N ILE A 52 6.32 9.19 7.22
CA ILE A 52 5.13 8.93 8.06
C ILE A 52 5.47 8.94 9.56
N TYR A 53 6.55 8.28 9.97
CA TYR A 53 6.99 8.25 11.37
C TYR A 53 7.29 9.66 11.90
N PRO A 54 8.16 10.46 11.25
CA PRO A 54 8.42 11.85 11.66
C PRO A 54 7.16 12.70 11.76
N ILE A 55 6.28 12.65 10.76
CA ILE A 55 5.03 13.42 10.75
C ILE A 55 4.16 13.07 11.96
N VAL A 56 3.98 11.77 12.27
CA VAL A 56 3.17 11.37 13.44
C VAL A 56 3.82 11.81 14.76
N GLN A 57 5.15 11.79 14.86
CA GLN A 57 5.85 12.32 16.04
C GLN A 57 5.64 13.83 16.20
N GLU A 58 5.67 14.57 15.09
CA GLU A 58 5.41 16.01 15.09
C GLU A 58 3.97 16.35 15.46
N LEU A 59 2.99 15.66 14.87
CA LEU A 59 1.57 15.80 15.24
C LEU A 59 1.36 15.58 16.73
N ASN A 60 1.98 14.56 17.32
CA ASN A 60 1.90 14.33 18.76
C ASN A 60 2.48 15.49 19.59
N LYS A 61 3.57 16.11 19.15
CA LYS A 61 4.15 17.28 19.84
C LYS A 61 3.20 18.47 19.78
N ILE A 62 2.64 18.74 18.60
CA ILE A 62 1.73 19.86 18.35
C ILE A 62 0.43 19.70 19.15
N PHE A 63 -0.23 18.55 19.03
CA PHE A 63 -1.57 18.33 19.60
C PHE A 63 -1.56 17.96 21.09
N LYS A 64 -0.39 17.71 21.68
CA LYS A 64 -0.26 17.49 23.13
C LYS A 64 -0.84 18.62 23.97
N VAL A 65 -0.80 19.86 23.47
CA VAL A 65 -1.37 21.03 24.19
C VAL A 65 -2.90 20.96 24.32
N ALA A 66 -3.58 20.40 23.31
CA ALA A 66 -5.02 20.17 23.34
C ALA A 66 -5.39 18.92 24.17
N GLY A 67 -4.41 18.06 24.47
CA GLY A 67 -4.61 16.77 25.13
C GLY A 67 -4.99 15.64 24.16
N ASP A 68 -4.90 15.89 22.86
CA ASP A 68 -5.14 14.89 21.83
C ASP A 68 -3.85 14.11 21.53
N SER A 69 -3.99 12.98 20.82
CA SER A 69 -2.83 12.17 20.45
C SER A 69 -3.03 11.41 19.15
N PHE A 70 -1.90 11.15 18.48
CA PHE A 70 -1.82 10.35 17.28
C PHE A 70 -1.00 9.10 17.56
N ILE A 71 -1.41 7.94 17.05
CA ILE A 71 -0.67 6.69 17.26
C ILE A 71 -0.46 6.02 15.91
N LEU A 72 0.78 5.66 15.61
CA LEU A 72 1.12 4.89 14.43
C LEU A 72 1.13 3.40 14.77
N PHE A 73 0.32 2.64 14.04
CA PHE A 73 0.27 1.19 14.08
C PHE A 73 0.71 0.64 12.72
N ASP A 74 1.56 -0.38 12.70
CA ASP A 74 2.15 -0.87 11.46
C ASP A 74 2.41 -2.38 11.46
N ASN A 75 2.90 -2.88 10.33
CA ASN A 75 3.10 -4.30 10.08
C ASN A 75 4.05 -4.98 11.08
N GLU A 76 5.06 -4.29 11.61
CA GLU A 76 6.00 -4.83 12.60
C GLU A 76 5.33 -5.11 13.96
N GLN A 77 4.21 -4.45 14.23
CA GLN A 77 3.37 -4.67 15.41
C GLN A 77 2.27 -5.71 15.18
N ALA A 78 1.97 -6.05 13.91
CA ALA A 78 0.81 -6.85 13.51
C ALA A 78 1.15 -8.33 13.19
N THR A 79 2.40 -8.75 13.35
CA THR A 79 2.96 -10.07 13.00
C THR A 79 2.32 -11.28 13.71
N ALA A 80 1.23 -11.09 14.46
CA ALA A 80 0.52 -12.14 15.19
C ALA A 80 -0.64 -12.81 14.41
N LEU A 81 -0.92 -12.42 13.16
CA LEU A 81 -1.99 -13.02 12.34
C LEU A 81 -1.46 -13.41 10.95
N THR A 82 -1.60 -14.69 10.63
CA THR A 82 -0.92 -15.44 9.55
C THR A 82 -1.33 -15.10 8.11
N ASP A 83 -0.38 -15.35 7.21
CA ASP A 83 -0.45 -15.67 5.77
C ASP A 83 -0.67 -14.60 4.69
N GLN A 84 -0.86 -13.33 5.04
CA GLN A 84 -0.57 -12.22 4.11
C GLN A 84 0.01 -11.08 4.93
N ILE A 85 1.34 -11.01 5.06
CA ILE A 85 2.01 -9.85 5.68
C ILE A 85 1.81 -8.65 4.75
N LYS A 86 0.62 -8.07 4.82
CA LYS A 86 0.29 -6.81 4.17
C LYS A 86 1.24 -5.78 4.74
N THR A 87 1.99 -5.13 3.87
CA THR A 87 2.88 -4.05 4.28
C THR A 87 2.00 -2.81 4.43
N PHE A 88 1.74 -2.38 5.65
CA PHE A 88 0.81 -1.28 5.92
C PHE A 88 1.31 -0.40 7.05
N CYS A 89 0.73 0.80 7.14
CA CYS A 89 0.76 1.64 8.32
C CYS A 89 -0.57 2.36 8.50
N GLN A 90 -0.94 2.62 9.76
CA GLN A 90 -2.20 3.21 10.15
C GLN A 90 -1.97 4.28 11.21
N ILE A 91 -2.43 5.50 10.95
CA ILE A 91 -2.40 6.60 11.91
C ILE A 91 -3.76 6.66 12.58
N PHE A 92 -3.82 6.53 13.90
CA PHE A 92 -5.02 6.69 14.71
C PHE A 92 -5.05 8.07 15.37
N TYR A 93 -6.25 8.65 15.48
CA TYR A 93 -6.49 9.87 16.25
C TYR A 93 -7.32 9.58 17.50
N TYR A 94 -6.85 10.11 18.63
CA TYR A 94 -7.50 10.01 19.93
C TYR A 94 -7.70 11.40 20.52
N PRO A 95 -8.96 11.88 20.58
CA PRO A 95 -9.26 13.14 21.26
C PRO A 95 -9.04 13.01 22.77
N LYS A 96 -8.85 14.14 23.44
CA LYS A 96 -8.68 14.22 24.90
C LYS A 96 -9.72 13.39 25.65
N GLY A 97 -9.24 12.59 26.59
CA GLY A 97 -10.08 11.76 27.48
C GLY A 97 -10.55 10.44 26.86
N ARG A 98 -10.19 10.14 25.61
CA ARG A 98 -10.49 8.84 25.00
C ARG A 98 -9.43 7.80 25.35
N SER A 99 -9.85 6.60 25.76
CA SER A 99 -8.94 5.47 25.99
C SER A 99 -8.27 5.06 24.67
N LYS A 100 -6.95 4.85 24.75
CA LYS A 100 -6.08 4.43 23.65
C LYS A 100 -6.16 2.92 23.38
N ASP A 101 -6.67 2.17 24.33
CA ASP A 101 -6.86 0.71 24.26
C ASP A 101 -7.97 0.32 23.27
N LYS A 102 -8.81 1.30 22.89
CA LYS A 102 -9.83 1.14 21.85
C LYS A 102 -9.19 1.32 20.47
N VAL A 103 -8.70 0.23 19.91
CA VAL A 103 -8.27 0.13 18.50
C VAL A 103 -9.41 -0.54 17.71
N GLY A 104 -9.81 0.03 16.56
CA GLY A 104 -10.83 -0.59 15.69
C GLY A 104 -11.81 0.39 15.02
N LEU A 105 -12.99 -0.12 14.64
CA LEU A 105 -13.99 0.59 13.80
C LEU A 105 -14.50 1.91 14.38
N SER A 106 -14.33 2.14 15.67
CA SER A 106 -14.76 3.38 16.34
C SER A 106 -13.66 4.44 16.45
N THR A 107 -12.44 4.17 16.00
CA THR A 107 -11.31 5.08 16.14
C THR A 107 -10.98 5.70 14.78
N PRO A 108 -11.01 7.03 14.66
CA PRO A 108 -10.63 7.69 13.43
C PRO A 108 -9.21 7.28 13.05
N SER A 109 -9.03 6.94 11.79
CA SER A 109 -7.74 6.51 11.28
C SER A 109 -7.55 6.77 9.80
N LEU A 110 -6.29 7.01 9.44
CA LEU A 110 -5.78 7.04 8.08
C LEU A 110 -4.90 5.81 7.86
N TYR A 111 -5.13 5.09 6.77
CA TYR A 111 -4.54 3.77 6.50
C TYR A 111 -3.88 3.74 5.13
N PHE A 112 -2.63 3.31 5.09
CA PHE A 112 -1.84 3.10 3.88
C PHE A 112 -1.51 1.61 3.76
N GLU A 113 -1.94 0.97 2.68
CA GLU A 113 -1.70 -0.46 2.41
C GLU A 113 -0.95 -0.63 1.10
N CYS A 114 0.26 -1.21 1.17
CA CYS A 114 1.03 -1.58 0.00
C CYS A 114 0.62 -2.98 -0.49
N LEU A 115 0.35 -3.05 -1.79
CA LEU A 115 0.15 -4.28 -2.57
C LEU A 115 1.37 -4.44 -3.48
N PRO A 116 2.46 -5.04 -2.96
CA PRO A 116 3.76 -4.98 -3.62
C PRO A 116 3.80 -5.77 -4.92
N GLU A 117 3.00 -6.83 -5.07
CA GLU A 117 2.89 -7.59 -6.32
C GLU A 117 2.25 -6.75 -7.44
N LEU A 118 1.36 -5.83 -7.07
CA LEU A 118 0.69 -4.93 -8.01
C LEU A 118 1.44 -3.60 -8.20
N GLY A 119 2.35 -3.27 -7.29
CA GLY A 119 3.01 -1.96 -7.27
C GLY A 119 2.04 -0.84 -6.92
N GLU A 120 1.04 -1.13 -6.08
CA GLU A 120 -0.01 -0.18 -5.70
C GLU A 120 0.07 0.14 -4.21
N VAL A 121 -0.30 1.36 -3.85
CA VAL A 121 -0.66 1.73 -2.47
C VAL A 121 -2.13 2.14 -2.45
N LYS A 122 -2.87 1.60 -1.49
CA LYS A 122 -4.24 2.00 -1.20
C LYS A 122 -4.27 2.91 0.00
N ILE A 123 -4.93 4.06 -0.14
CA ILE A 123 -5.16 5.00 0.94
C ILE A 123 -6.63 4.92 1.33
N SER A 124 -6.90 4.66 2.61
CA SER A 124 -8.26 4.56 3.15
C SER A 124 -8.35 5.32 4.47
N GLN A 125 -9.54 5.80 4.82
CA GLN A 125 -9.76 6.45 6.11
C GLN A 125 -11.08 6.07 6.78
N ASN A 126 -11.12 6.29 8.08
CA ASN A 126 -12.32 6.37 8.89
C ASN A 126 -12.21 7.67 9.69
N ILE A 127 -13.20 8.57 9.58
CA ILE A 127 -13.21 9.84 10.33
C ILE A 127 -14.12 9.79 11.56
N SER A 128 -14.88 8.70 11.73
CA SER A 128 -15.92 8.60 12.73
C SER A 128 -15.40 8.13 14.09
N LEU A 129 -15.89 8.77 15.16
CA LEU A 129 -15.75 8.28 16.53
C LEU A 129 -16.72 7.11 16.84
N ARG A 130 -17.61 6.77 15.90
CA ARG A 130 -18.56 5.66 15.97
C ARG A 130 -18.12 4.54 15.01
N PRO A 131 -18.53 3.28 15.24
CA PRO A 131 -18.26 2.19 14.31
C PRO A 131 -18.67 2.56 12.88
N SER A 132 -17.69 2.67 11.99
CA SER A 132 -17.94 2.94 10.57
C SER A 132 -16.93 2.21 9.70
N PRO A 133 -17.33 1.76 8.50
CA PRO A 133 -16.41 1.10 7.59
C PRO A 133 -15.35 2.10 7.11
N ARG A 134 -14.13 1.61 6.87
CA ARG A 134 -13.11 2.41 6.19
C ARG A 134 -13.57 2.71 4.78
N GLN A 135 -13.40 3.96 4.37
CA GLN A 135 -13.63 4.43 3.01
C GLN A 135 -12.31 4.45 2.27
N LEU A 136 -12.27 3.84 1.09
CA LEU A 136 -11.15 3.98 0.16
C LEU A 136 -11.15 5.41 -0.39
N ILE A 137 -10.03 6.11 -0.23
CA ILE A 137 -9.84 7.46 -0.76
C ILE A 137 -9.23 7.38 -2.16
N GLU A 138 -8.11 6.66 -2.27
CA GLU A 138 -7.33 6.62 -3.51
C GLU A 138 -6.56 5.31 -3.63
N LYS A 139 -6.24 4.95 -4.88
CA LYS A 139 -5.23 3.96 -5.23
C LYS A 139 -4.19 4.65 -6.11
N LEU A 140 -2.92 4.49 -5.75
CA LEU A 140 -1.81 5.13 -6.44
C LEU A 140 -0.72 4.13 -6.75
N ASN A 141 0.11 4.43 -7.76
CA ASN A 141 1.29 3.64 -8.05
C ASN A 141 2.32 3.85 -6.94
N ILE A 142 3.03 2.81 -6.53
CA ILE A 142 4.05 2.92 -5.47
C ILE A 142 5.15 3.95 -5.78
N GLY A 143 5.42 4.24 -7.05
CA GLY A 143 6.35 5.29 -7.47
C GLY A 143 5.84 6.72 -7.25
N GLU A 144 4.52 6.90 -7.08
CA GLU A 144 3.88 8.16 -6.72
C GLU A 144 3.79 8.34 -5.20
N PHE A 145 4.03 7.27 -4.43
CA PHE A 145 3.97 7.29 -2.97
C PHE A 145 5.22 7.99 -2.40
N ASN A 146 5.07 9.25 -2.01
CA ASN A 146 6.16 10.10 -1.52
C ASN A 146 5.67 11.03 -0.40
N GLU A 147 6.58 11.84 0.13
CA GLU A 147 6.32 12.76 1.24
C GLU A 147 5.16 13.73 0.97
N ASP A 148 5.13 14.39 -0.20
CA ASP A 148 4.07 15.34 -0.56
C ASP A 148 2.68 14.70 -0.52
N ILE A 149 2.56 13.47 -1.00
CA ILE A 149 1.32 12.69 -0.94
C ILE A 149 0.95 12.35 0.50
N ILE A 150 1.93 11.98 1.34
CA ILE A 150 1.69 11.72 2.76
C ILE A 150 1.20 12.98 3.46
N GLU A 151 1.90 14.11 3.30
CA GLU A 151 1.55 15.37 3.93
C GLU A 151 0.13 15.81 3.57
N LYS A 152 -0.23 15.72 2.29
CA LYS A 152 -1.59 16.00 1.80
C LYS A 152 -2.63 15.18 2.58
N TYR A 153 -2.49 13.85 2.59
CA TYR A 153 -3.51 13.00 3.19
C TYR A 153 -3.53 13.07 4.72
N VAL A 154 -2.38 13.26 5.35
CA VAL A 154 -2.30 13.47 6.79
C VAL A 154 -2.95 14.80 7.18
N SER A 155 -2.67 15.88 6.46
CA SER A 155 -3.27 17.20 6.71
C SER A 155 -4.79 17.18 6.54
N GLU A 156 -5.27 16.58 5.44
CA GLU A 156 -6.70 16.39 5.20
C GLU A 156 -7.38 15.57 6.30
N PHE A 157 -6.74 14.47 6.72
CA PHE A 157 -7.24 13.63 7.81
C PHE A 157 -7.30 14.40 9.13
N VAL A 158 -6.22 15.08 9.52
CA VAL A 158 -6.15 15.87 10.76
C VAL A 158 -7.26 16.92 10.78
N SER A 159 -7.39 17.70 9.70
CA SER A 159 -8.44 18.72 9.57
C SER A 159 -9.85 18.13 9.73
N GLN A 160 -10.11 16.95 9.17
CA GLN A 160 -11.41 16.29 9.29
C GLN A 160 -11.69 15.79 10.71
N VAL A 161 -10.70 15.25 11.43
CA VAL A 161 -10.92 14.65 12.76
C VAL A 161 -10.88 15.65 13.91
N THR A 162 -10.29 16.83 13.71
CA THR A 162 -10.24 17.88 14.75
C THR A 162 -11.37 18.90 14.64
N ASN A 163 -12.03 19.01 13.49
CA ASN A 163 -13.16 19.92 13.27
C ASN A 163 -14.55 19.27 13.47
N ASN A 164 -14.59 17.99 13.84
CA ASN A 164 -15.81 17.22 14.16
C ASN A 164 -15.99 17.08 15.68
#